data_AF-A0AB36P7A3-F1
#
_entry.id   AF-A0AB36P7A3-F1
#
_cell.length_a   1.000
_cell.length_b   1.000
_cell.length_c   1.000
_cell.angle_alpha   90.00
_cell.angle_beta   90.00
_cell.angle_gamma   90.00
#
_symmetry.space_group_name_H-M   'P 1'
#
loop_
_entity.id
_entity.type
_entity.pdbx_description
1 polymer ?
#
loop_
_entity_poly.entity_id
_entity_poly.type
_entity_poly.pdbx_seq_one_letter_code
_entity_poly.pdbx_strand_id
1 'polypeptide(L)'
;MENKSPWLKVLSHFDGKGYFSNGLTIPFLLGATSIISPEDEIMSVEEFVSEIIDESLPIKISIQSCGNIGEYVIGIFDKESPAELYTNFGNLYITDNSFSKIDTIDTIRKVLVDDYQNKIDDGLFSINDREWGNYSQKDKDRLAELK
;
A
#
# COMPACT_ATOMS: atom_id res chain seq x y z
N MET A 1 -2.47 21.68 -8.44
CA MET A 1 -2.75 20.32 -7.94
C MET A 1 -1.41 19.71 -7.62
N GLU A 2 -1.10 19.57 -6.34
CA GLU A 2 0.19 19.07 -5.87
C GLU A 2 0.50 17.70 -6.47
N ASN A 3 1.78 17.48 -6.77
CA ASN A 3 2.30 16.27 -7.42
C ASN A 3 2.15 15.09 -6.44
N LYS A 4 0.96 14.47 -6.41
CA LYS A 4 0.71 13.29 -5.55
C LYS A 4 1.57 12.13 -6.04
N SER A 5 2.24 11.46 -5.10
CA SER A 5 2.99 10.23 -5.34
C SER A 5 2.16 9.21 -6.14
N PRO A 6 2.72 8.47 -7.11
CA PRO A 6 1.97 7.54 -7.97
C PRO A 6 1.13 6.54 -7.18
N TRP A 7 1.67 5.96 -6.11
CA TRP A 7 0.96 4.99 -5.27
C TRP A 7 -0.30 5.60 -4.63
N LEU A 8 -0.26 6.88 -4.26
CA LEU A 8 -1.37 7.56 -3.62
C LEU A 8 -2.51 7.81 -4.61
N LYS A 9 -2.17 8.08 -5.89
CA LYS A 9 -3.16 8.17 -6.98
C LYS A 9 -3.84 6.82 -7.19
N VAL A 10 -3.07 5.73 -7.22
CA VAL A 10 -3.58 4.37 -7.36
C VAL A 10 -4.51 4.00 -6.21
N LEU A 11 -4.05 4.18 -4.98
CA LEU A 11 -4.84 3.87 -3.78
C LEU A 11 -6.17 4.64 -3.77
N SER A 12 -6.11 5.96 -4.01
CA SER A 12 -7.30 6.82 -4.03
C SER A 12 -8.28 6.45 -5.13
N HIS A 13 -7.78 6.11 -6.33
CA HIS A 13 -8.63 5.70 -7.45
C HIS A 13 -9.30 4.36 -7.18
N PHE A 14 -8.54 3.36 -6.73
CA PHE A 14 -9.09 2.03 -6.46
C PHE A 14 -10.09 2.02 -5.31
N ASP A 15 -9.84 2.82 -4.28
CA ASP A 15 -10.78 3.06 -3.18
C ASP A 15 -12.07 3.72 -3.69
N GLY A 16 -11.95 4.85 -4.40
CA GLY A 16 -13.10 5.60 -4.93
C GLY A 16 -13.92 4.83 -5.97
N LYS A 17 -13.34 3.84 -6.65
CA LYS A 17 -14.02 2.92 -7.58
C LYS A 17 -14.58 1.66 -6.90
N GLY A 18 -14.27 1.42 -5.63
CA GLY A 18 -14.66 0.21 -4.91
C GLY A 18 -14.02 -1.06 -5.49
N TYR A 19 -12.78 -0.97 -5.98
CA TYR A 19 -12.08 -2.12 -6.57
C TYR A 19 -11.48 -3.08 -5.54
N PHE A 20 -11.40 -2.65 -4.28
CA PHE A 20 -11.09 -3.47 -3.12
C PHE A 20 -12.03 -3.09 -1.97
N SER A 21 -12.02 -3.89 -0.89
CA SER A 21 -12.74 -3.58 0.36
C SER A 21 -11.83 -3.10 1.48
N ASN A 22 -10.59 -3.61 1.55
CA ASN A 22 -9.69 -3.41 2.69
C ASN A 22 -8.38 -2.69 2.36
N GLY A 23 -7.91 -2.79 1.12
CA GLY A 23 -6.66 -2.16 0.69
C GLY A 23 -6.00 -2.92 -0.47
N LEU A 24 -4.80 -2.46 -0.83
CA LEU A 24 -3.89 -3.05 -1.83
C LEU A 24 -2.54 -3.37 -1.18
N THR A 25 -1.83 -4.38 -1.67
CA THR A 25 -0.50 -4.72 -1.15
C THR A 25 0.54 -3.67 -1.56
N ILE A 26 1.65 -3.59 -0.82
CA ILE A 26 2.75 -2.66 -1.15
C ILE A 26 3.31 -2.90 -2.56
N PRO A 27 3.64 -4.16 -2.98
CA PRO A 27 4.09 -4.39 -4.35
C PRO A 27 3.08 -3.97 -5.42
N PHE A 28 1.77 -4.11 -5.16
CA PHE A 28 0.74 -3.66 -6.09
C PHE A 28 0.75 -2.13 -6.24
N LEU A 29 0.91 -1.41 -5.14
CA LEU A 29 0.91 0.05 -5.14
C LEU A 29 2.16 0.63 -5.81
N LEU A 30 3.35 0.10 -5.48
CA LEU A 30 4.61 0.62 -6.01
C LEU A 30 4.86 0.18 -7.45
N GLY A 31 4.57 -1.09 -7.77
CA GLY A 31 4.70 -1.63 -9.11
C GLY A 31 3.82 -0.93 -10.15
N ALA A 32 2.76 -0.23 -9.73
CA ALA A 32 1.81 0.41 -10.62
C ALA A 32 2.47 1.51 -11.47
N THR A 33 3.54 2.12 -10.96
CA THR A 33 4.39 3.08 -11.68
C THR A 33 4.85 2.51 -13.02
N SER A 34 5.22 1.22 -13.09
CA SER A 34 5.63 0.56 -14.35
C SER A 34 4.56 0.56 -15.45
N ILE A 35 3.30 0.78 -15.08
CA ILE A 35 2.16 0.85 -16.01
C ILE A 35 1.77 2.31 -16.27
N ILE A 36 1.58 3.11 -15.22
CA ILE A 36 1.00 4.46 -15.33
C ILE A 36 2.03 5.54 -15.68
N SER A 37 3.29 5.33 -15.29
CA SER A 37 4.42 6.22 -15.54
C SER A 37 5.68 5.38 -15.84
N PRO A 38 5.75 4.70 -16.99
CA PRO A 38 6.80 3.70 -17.25
C PRO A 38 8.23 4.27 -17.33
N GLU A 39 8.37 5.60 -17.44
CA GLU A 39 9.66 6.29 -17.44
C GLU A 39 10.16 6.64 -16.03
N ASP A 40 9.29 6.53 -15.01
CA ASP A 40 9.62 6.81 -13.61
C ASP A 40 10.19 5.56 -12.94
N GLU A 41 11.15 5.75 -12.03
CA GLU A 41 11.66 4.66 -11.20
C GLU A 41 10.61 4.19 -10.18
N ILE A 42 10.61 2.87 -9.90
CA ILE A 42 9.76 2.32 -8.85
C ILE A 42 10.39 2.65 -7.51
N MET A 43 9.62 3.36 -6.67
CA MET A 43 9.95 3.67 -5.28
C MET A 43 10.25 2.39 -4.47
N SER A 44 11.23 2.47 -3.56
CA SER A 44 11.53 1.39 -2.63
C SER A 44 10.50 1.27 -1.50
N VAL A 45 10.46 0.10 -0.83
CA VAL A 45 9.59 -0.08 0.34
C VAL A 45 9.99 0.86 1.49
N GLU A 46 11.28 1.12 1.66
CA GLU A 46 11.81 2.03 2.67
C GLU A 46 11.30 3.47 2.47
N GLU A 47 11.35 3.97 1.24
CA GLU A 47 10.82 5.28 0.87
C GLU A 47 9.31 5.33 1.04
N PHE A 48 8.59 4.28 0.61
CA PHE A 48 7.15 4.19 0.79
C PHE A 48 6.73 4.26 2.27
N VAL A 49 7.39 3.48 3.14
CA VAL A 49 7.11 3.51 4.58
C VAL A 49 7.38 4.91 5.16
N SER A 50 8.41 5.60 4.67
CA SER A 50 8.70 6.98 5.07
C SER A 50 7.60 7.95 4.62
N GLU A 51 7.03 7.77 3.43
CA GLU A 51 5.93 8.61 2.94
C GLU A 51 4.61 8.37 3.70
N ILE A 52 4.23 7.13 4.00
CA ILE A 52 2.93 6.84 4.64
C ILE A 52 2.85 7.28 6.10
N ILE A 53 4.00 7.44 6.77
CA ILE A 53 4.05 7.94 8.15
C ILE A 53 4.16 9.47 8.23
N ASP A 54 4.50 10.14 7.13
CA ASP A 54 4.64 11.60 7.09
C ASP A 54 3.32 12.29 7.43
N GLU A 55 3.28 13.07 8.51
CA GLU A 55 2.09 13.77 9.00
C GLU A 55 1.59 14.87 8.05
N SER A 56 2.41 15.30 7.08
CA SER A 56 2.01 16.24 6.04
C SER A 56 1.15 15.61 4.94
N LEU A 57 1.06 14.28 4.89
CA LEU A 57 0.20 13.58 3.94
C LEU A 57 -1.27 13.99 4.14
N PRO A 58 -2.02 14.33 3.08
CA PRO A 58 -3.39 14.86 3.20
C PRO A 58 -4.43 13.81 3.61
N ILE A 59 -4.04 12.54 3.67
CA ILE A 59 -4.89 11.42 4.07
C ILE A 59 -4.20 10.58 5.13
N LYS A 60 -4.99 9.94 5.98
CA LYS A 60 -4.51 8.92 6.92
C LYS A 60 -4.52 7.57 6.22
N ILE A 61 -3.52 6.74 6.50
CA ILE A 61 -3.32 5.45 5.87
C ILE A 61 -3.62 4.35 6.88
N SER A 62 -4.30 3.29 6.46
CA SER A 62 -4.49 2.09 7.26
C SER A 62 -3.60 0.95 6.78
N ILE A 63 -3.16 0.11 7.71
CA ILE A 63 -2.53 -1.17 7.43
C ILE A 63 -3.20 -2.28 8.24
N GLN A 64 -3.43 -3.42 7.58
CA GLN A 64 -3.95 -4.64 8.20
C GLN A 64 -3.48 -5.88 7.43
N SER A 65 -3.47 -7.03 8.09
CA SER A 65 -3.30 -8.32 7.46
C SER A 65 -4.60 -8.79 6.80
N CYS A 66 -4.51 -9.16 5.53
CA CYS A 66 -5.62 -9.74 4.79
C CYS A 66 -5.52 -11.27 4.82
N GLY A 67 -6.31 -11.91 5.68
CA GLY A 67 -6.27 -13.37 5.87
C GLY A 67 -6.56 -14.22 4.63
N ASN A 68 -7.21 -13.67 3.59
CA ASN A 68 -7.49 -14.43 2.35
C ASN A 68 -6.25 -14.60 1.45
N ILE A 69 -5.38 -13.58 1.42
CA ILE A 69 -4.14 -13.59 0.62
C ILE A 69 -2.90 -13.82 1.50
N GLY A 70 -3.02 -13.69 2.82
CA GLY A 70 -1.92 -13.88 3.77
C GLY A 70 -0.92 -12.73 3.81
N GLU A 71 -1.33 -11.53 3.39
CA GLU A 71 -0.44 -10.39 3.14
C GLU A 71 -0.97 -9.09 3.75
N TYR A 72 -0.08 -8.14 4.00
CA TYR A 72 -0.46 -6.81 4.46
C TYR A 72 -1.03 -5.97 3.31
N VAL A 73 -2.15 -5.30 3.61
CA VAL A 73 -2.81 -4.40 2.68
C VAL A 73 -2.89 -3.00 3.25
N ILE A 74 -2.71 -2.02 2.37
CA ILE A 74 -2.71 -0.59 2.63
C ILE A 74 -4.03 -0.01 2.14
N GLY A 75 -4.74 0.70 3.02
CA GLY A 75 -6.01 1.36 2.74
C GLY A 75 -5.99 2.84 3.09
N ILE A 76 -7.09 3.53 2.80
CA ILE A 76 -7.35 4.86 3.35
C ILE A 76 -8.03 4.67 4.70
N PHE A 77 -7.48 5.28 5.75
CA PHE A 77 -8.10 5.23 7.07
C PHE A 77 -9.30 6.17 7.12
N ASP A 78 -10.48 5.61 7.36
CA ASP A 78 -11.73 6.35 7.44
C ASP A 78 -11.74 7.29 8.66
N LYS A 79 -12.11 8.56 8.44
CA LYS A 79 -12.23 9.58 9.48
C LYS A 79 -13.36 9.30 10.47
N GLU A 80 -14.35 8.49 10.09
CA GLU A 80 -15.43 8.08 10.99
C GLU A 80 -14.99 7.00 11.99
N SER A 81 -13.86 6.34 11.74
CA SER A 81 -13.30 5.38 12.69
C SER A 81 -12.67 6.10 13.89
N PRO A 82 -12.94 5.64 15.14
CA PRO A 82 -12.37 6.24 16.34
C PRO A 82 -10.86 6.00 16.37
N ALA A 83 -10.10 7.02 15.95
CA ALA A 83 -8.66 6.97 15.77
C ALA A 83 -7.92 6.57 17.06
N GLU A 84 -8.45 6.95 18.22
CA GLU A 84 -7.92 6.62 19.55
C GLU A 84 -7.92 5.12 19.89
N LEU A 85 -8.63 4.28 19.14
CA LEU A 85 -8.65 2.83 19.36
C LEU A 85 -7.49 2.10 18.69
N TYR A 86 -6.72 2.78 17.84
CA TYR A 86 -5.71 2.15 16.99
C TYR A 86 -4.30 2.64 17.33
N THR A 87 -3.34 1.70 17.30
CA THR A 87 -1.93 2.07 17.32
C THR A 87 -1.58 2.79 16.02
N ASN A 88 -0.90 3.93 16.12
CA ASN A 88 -0.50 4.71 14.96
C ASN A 88 0.96 5.19 15.05
N PHE A 89 1.56 5.41 13.89
CA PHE A 89 2.88 6.01 13.72
C PHE A 89 2.76 7.11 12.68
N GLY A 90 2.70 8.36 13.14
CA GLY A 90 2.34 9.50 12.29
C GLY A 90 1.01 9.26 11.59
N ASN A 91 1.01 9.27 10.26
CA ASN A 91 -0.19 9.06 9.43
C ASN A 91 -0.59 7.59 9.18
N LEU A 92 0.21 6.62 9.63
CA LEU A 92 -0.09 5.20 9.51
C LEU A 92 -0.86 4.67 10.73
N TYR A 93 -2.02 4.06 10.51
CA TYR A 93 -2.87 3.45 11.53
C TYR A 93 -2.94 1.93 11.33
N ILE A 94 -2.65 1.16 12.37
CA ILE A 94 -2.74 -0.30 12.36
C ILE A 94 -4.16 -0.68 12.78
N THR A 95 -4.94 -1.23 11.85
CA THR A 95 -6.38 -1.50 12.07
C THR A 95 -6.68 -2.94 12.48
N ASP A 96 -5.65 -3.71 12.80
CA ASP A 96 -5.76 -5.09 13.29
C ASP A 96 -4.71 -5.39 14.38
N ASN A 97 -4.53 -6.66 14.72
CA ASN A 97 -3.58 -7.09 15.76
C ASN A 97 -2.20 -7.53 15.21
N SER A 98 -1.92 -7.31 13.92
CA SER A 98 -0.72 -7.85 13.26
C SER A 98 0.58 -7.34 13.85
N PHE A 99 0.58 -6.12 14.36
CA PHE A 99 1.74 -5.47 14.97
C PHE A 99 1.53 -5.22 16.48
N SER A 100 0.62 -5.93 17.13
CA SER A 100 0.24 -5.72 18.54
C SER A 100 1.38 -5.83 19.56
N LYS A 101 2.50 -6.47 19.20
CA LYS A 101 3.70 -6.62 20.04
C LYS A 101 4.84 -5.69 19.64
N ILE A 102 4.64 -4.86 18.63
CA ILE A 102 5.66 -3.97 18.08
C ILE A 102 5.35 -2.55 18.55
N ASP A 103 6.36 -1.92 19.13
CA ASP A 103 6.29 -0.60 19.78
C ASP A 103 6.94 0.52 18.96
N THR A 104 7.59 0.18 17.85
CA THR A 104 8.39 1.11 17.05
C THR A 104 8.13 0.97 15.55
N ILE A 105 8.10 2.10 14.85
CA ILE A 105 7.95 2.13 13.41
C ILE A 105 9.12 1.45 12.69
N ASP A 106 10.34 1.51 13.24
CA ASP A 106 11.53 0.89 12.64
C ASP A 106 11.38 -0.63 12.54
N THR A 107 10.74 -1.26 13.51
CA THR A 107 10.48 -2.71 13.48
C THR A 107 9.44 -3.06 12.41
N ILE A 108 8.37 -2.26 12.29
CA ILE A 108 7.36 -2.44 11.22
C ILE A 108 8.01 -2.25 9.86
N ARG A 109 8.79 -1.17 9.70
CA ARG A 109 9.53 -0.86 8.48
C ARG A 109 10.38 -2.04 8.05
N LYS A 110 11.18 -2.58 8.97
CA LYS A 110 12.00 -3.76 8.70
C LYS A 110 11.18 -4.95 8.20
N VAL A 111 10.07 -5.28 8.87
CA VAL A 111 9.19 -6.37 8.44
C VAL A 111 8.69 -6.15 7.01
N LEU A 112 8.18 -4.95 6.71
CA LEU A 112 7.65 -4.64 5.38
C LEU A 112 8.75 -4.68 4.30
N VAL A 113 9.95 -4.18 4.60
CA VAL A 113 11.09 -4.23 3.67
C VAL A 113 11.51 -5.68 3.43
N ASP A 114 11.70 -6.47 4.49
CA ASP A 114 12.08 -7.88 4.41
C ASP A 114 11.04 -8.71 3.62
N ASP A 115 9.75 -8.40 3.79
CA ASP A 115 8.66 -9.11 3.12
C ASP A 115 8.48 -8.69 1.65
N TYR A 116 8.67 -7.41 1.30
CA TYR A 116 8.22 -6.88 0.01
C TYR A 116 9.30 -6.38 -0.94
N GLN A 117 10.50 -6.01 -0.47
CA GLN A 117 11.49 -5.38 -1.35
C GLN A 117 11.91 -6.31 -2.49
N ASN A 118 12.28 -7.56 -2.17
CA ASN A 118 12.66 -8.54 -3.21
C ASN A 118 11.53 -8.81 -4.21
N LYS A 119 10.27 -8.78 -3.78
CA LYS A 119 9.13 -8.99 -4.69
C LYS A 119 9.02 -7.84 -5.70
N ILE A 120 9.27 -6.61 -5.27
CA ILE A 120 9.28 -5.44 -6.15
C ILE A 120 10.46 -5.54 -7.13
N ASP A 121 11.65 -5.89 -6.63
CA ASP A 121 12.86 -6.03 -7.45
C ASP A 121 12.70 -7.13 -8.52
N ASP A 122 11.98 -8.21 -8.20
CA ASP A 122 11.68 -9.34 -9.11
C ASP A 122 10.47 -9.07 -10.04
N GLY A 123 9.82 -7.91 -9.94
CA GLY A 123 8.65 -7.57 -10.78
C GLY A 123 7.35 -8.30 -10.40
N LEU A 124 7.24 -8.77 -9.15
CA LEU A 124 6.12 -9.51 -8.60
C LEU A 124 5.14 -8.57 -7.89
N PHE A 125 4.29 -7.91 -8.68
CA PHE A 125 3.44 -6.81 -8.20
C PHE A 125 2.02 -7.19 -7.79
N SER A 126 1.49 -8.32 -8.25
CA SER A 126 0.09 -8.71 -7.97
C SER A 126 0.00 -10.15 -7.50
N ILE A 127 -1.04 -10.44 -6.71
CA ILE A 127 -1.36 -11.80 -6.27
C ILE A 127 -2.54 -12.29 -7.10
N ASN A 128 -2.31 -13.28 -7.92
CA ASN A 128 -3.33 -13.95 -8.72
C ASN A 128 -3.39 -15.40 -8.29
N ASP A 129 -4.58 -15.91 -7.96
CA ASP A 129 -4.75 -17.29 -7.49
C ASP A 129 -3.83 -17.67 -6.32
N ARG A 130 -3.57 -16.70 -5.41
CA ARG A 130 -2.68 -16.81 -4.24
C ARG A 130 -1.18 -16.93 -4.55
N GLU A 131 -0.79 -16.68 -5.79
CA GLU A 131 0.60 -16.66 -6.20
C GLU A 131 1.02 -15.24 -6.61
N TRP A 132 2.20 -14.85 -6.15
CA TRP A 132 2.83 -13.60 -6.57
C TRP A 132 3.26 -13.68 -8.04
N GLY A 133 2.94 -12.64 -8.80
CA GLY A 133 3.26 -12.55 -10.20
C GLY A 133 3.02 -11.15 -10.74
N ASN A 134 2.89 -11.04 -12.06
CA ASN A 134 2.58 -9.77 -12.70
C ASN A 134 1.07 -9.44 -12.56
N TYR A 135 0.69 -8.20 -12.85
CA TYR A 135 -0.70 -7.77 -12.92
C TYR A 135 -1.54 -8.64 -13.86
N SER A 136 -2.73 -9.01 -13.40
CA SER A 136 -3.75 -9.59 -14.29
C SER A 136 -4.17 -8.58 -15.36
N GLN A 137 -4.82 -9.05 -16.42
CA GLN A 137 -5.37 -8.13 -17.43
C GLN A 137 -6.36 -7.14 -16.78
N LYS A 138 -7.17 -7.63 -15.84
CA LYS A 138 -8.12 -6.80 -15.08
C LYS A 138 -7.42 -5.69 -14.29
N ASP A 139 -6.30 -6.00 -13.64
CA ASP A 139 -5.53 -4.99 -12.91
C ASP A 139 -4.93 -3.97 -13.87
N LYS A 140 -4.39 -4.41 -15.01
CA LYS A 140 -3.83 -3.53 -16.04
C LYS A 140 -4.89 -2.59 -16.60
N ASP A 141 -6.09 -3.10 -16.89
CA ASP A 141 -7.20 -2.29 -17.41
C ASP A 141 -7.60 -1.20 -16.40
N ARG A 142 -7.67 -1.56 -15.10
CA ARG A 142 -7.98 -0.60 -14.02
C ARG A 142 -6.88 0.43 -13.79
N LEU A 143 -5.61 0.02 -13.88
CA LEU A 143 -4.47 0.92 -13.77
C LEU A 143 -4.37 1.85 -14.99
N ALA A 144 -4.77 1.40 -16.17
CA ALA A 144 -4.80 2.23 -17.37
C ALA A 144 -5.82 3.38 -17.29
N GLU A 145 -6.81 3.32 -16.40
CA GLU A 145 -7.72 4.44 -16.13
C GLU A 145 -7.02 5.67 -15.51
N LEU A 146 -5.79 5.51 -15.03
CA LEU A 146 -4.98 6.56 -14.40
C LEU A 146 -3.97 7.24 -15.34
N LYS A 147 -3.89 6.79 -16.60
CA LYS A 147 -3.06 7.42 -17.65
C LYS A 147 -3.73 8.68 -18.20
#